data_AF-A0A345HXJ8-F1
#
_entry.id   AF-A0A345HXJ8-F1
#
_cell.length_a   1.000
_cell.length_b   1.000
_cell.length_c   1.000
_cell.angle_alpha   90.00
_cell.angle_beta   90.00
_cell.angle_gamma   90.00
#
_symmetry.space_group_name_H-M   'P 1'
#
loop_
_entity.id
_entity.type
_entity.pdbx_description
1 polymer ?
#
loop_
_entity_poly.entity_id
_entity_poly.type
_entity_poly.pdbx_seq_one_letter_code
_entity_poly.pdbx_strand_id
1 'polypeptide(L)'
;MFRHRTAAPGHVPRRARAVFAGTAPLLLAGAAALTGVTAGPAYAHGAPTDPLSRVAACGPEGGAAAATDACRAAVAANDGRPFDEWDNLRLAGVDGRDRQSVPDGRLCSGGLDAYKGLDIARTDWPATELRPGASFTLTYKSTIPHEGTFSLYLTREGYSPDSPLTWDDLAPQPFASATDPQLEGGAYRISGTLPSNRTGRHVLYTIWRNTSTPDTYYSCSDVVFPGDGGAGTGSAVAADGANDTDGGTGQAAGQPVPSAPQQAATLPVQQQTSAAPPPTPSLALPSPTQSTAETAAQSATGAPLPSETPADATSDAPLTDAQPVGAQTDYAPVAAGGLAIVAGIAVFLLRRKHAAG
;
A
#
# COMPACT_ATOMS: atom_id res chain seq x y z
N MET A 1 69.61 -72.65 -16.93
CA MET A 1 71.07 -72.64 -17.18
C MET A 1 71.41 -71.38 -17.97
N PHE A 2 72.30 -70.54 -17.44
CA PHE A 2 73.10 -69.50 -18.16
C PHE A 2 72.29 -68.40 -18.90
N ARG A 3 72.62 -67.09 -18.84
CA ARG A 3 73.87 -66.41 -18.55
C ARG A 3 73.61 -64.89 -18.39
N HIS A 4 74.49 -64.26 -17.61
CA HIS A 4 74.78 -62.83 -17.50
C HIS A 4 74.73 -61.98 -18.77
N ARG A 5 74.46 -60.67 -18.59
CA ARG A 5 75.40 -59.53 -18.80
C ARG A 5 74.61 -58.20 -18.74
N THR A 6 74.80 -57.34 -17.73
CA THR A 6 75.79 -56.24 -17.59
C THR A 6 75.87 -55.20 -18.72
N ALA A 7 75.67 -53.95 -18.28
CA ALA A 7 76.36 -52.70 -18.63
C ALA A 7 75.72 -51.73 -19.63
N ALA A 8 75.72 -50.46 -19.19
CA ALA A 8 75.19 -49.22 -19.76
C ALA A 8 75.93 -48.76 -21.04
N PRO A 9 75.50 -47.66 -21.69
CA PRO A 9 75.95 -46.33 -21.26
C PRO A 9 74.91 -45.20 -21.38
N GLY A 10 75.12 -44.15 -20.59
CA GLY A 10 74.31 -42.95 -20.57
C GLY A 10 74.43 -42.09 -21.82
N HIS A 11 73.35 -41.37 -22.12
CA HIS A 11 73.33 -40.26 -23.07
C HIS A 11 72.72 -39.04 -22.38
N VAL A 12 73.51 -37.97 -22.36
CA VAL A 12 73.13 -36.64 -21.88
C VAL A 12 72.34 -35.94 -23.00
N PRO A 13 71.06 -35.58 -22.82
CA PRO A 13 70.35 -34.81 -23.83
C PRO A 13 70.75 -33.34 -23.77
N ARG A 14 71.25 -32.83 -24.91
CA ARG A 14 71.48 -31.41 -25.19
C ARG A 14 70.14 -30.68 -25.10
N ARG A 15 70.02 -29.74 -24.15
CA ARG A 15 68.84 -28.86 -24.03
C ARG A 15 68.81 -27.89 -25.22
N ALA A 16 67.89 -28.11 -26.15
CA ALA A 16 67.55 -27.15 -27.19
C ALA A 16 66.91 -25.91 -26.52
N ARG A 17 67.49 -24.73 -26.79
CA ARG A 17 66.88 -23.44 -26.46
C ARG A 17 65.74 -23.22 -27.45
N ALA A 18 64.50 -23.44 -27.02
CA ALA A 18 63.32 -22.99 -27.75
C ALA A 18 63.18 -21.48 -27.56
N VAL A 19 63.27 -20.75 -28.66
CA VAL A 19 62.87 -19.34 -28.78
C VAL A 19 61.34 -19.32 -28.71
N PHE A 20 60.78 -18.91 -27.58
CA PHE A 20 59.35 -18.60 -27.50
C PHE A 20 59.12 -17.24 -28.16
N ALA A 21 58.62 -17.28 -29.40
CA ALA A 21 58.03 -16.14 -30.07
C ALA A 21 56.82 -15.66 -29.27
N GLY A 22 56.76 -14.35 -29.00
CA GLY A 22 55.72 -13.71 -28.21
C GLY A 22 54.34 -13.85 -28.84
N THR A 23 53.37 -14.17 -28.00
CA THR A 23 51.97 -13.78 -28.18
C THR A 23 51.52 -13.14 -26.87
N ALA A 24 51.26 -11.83 -26.94
CA ALA A 24 50.75 -11.02 -25.84
C ALA A 24 49.27 -11.37 -25.56
N PRO A 25 48.75 -11.09 -24.36
CA PRO A 25 47.56 -11.74 -23.80
C PRO A 25 46.27 -11.11 -24.35
N LEU A 26 45.39 -11.92 -24.93
CA LEU A 26 43.98 -11.57 -25.14
C LEU A 26 43.21 -11.88 -23.85
N LEU A 27 43.24 -10.91 -22.93
CA LEU A 27 42.41 -10.86 -21.74
C LEU A 27 41.41 -9.70 -21.91
N LEU A 28 40.19 -9.92 -21.41
CA LEU A 28 39.07 -8.98 -21.23
C LEU A 28 38.20 -8.63 -22.45
N ALA A 29 37.22 -9.50 -22.76
CA ALA A 29 35.97 -9.09 -23.38
C ALA A 29 34.85 -10.08 -23.00
N GLY A 30 34.39 -10.05 -21.75
CA GLY A 30 33.33 -10.98 -21.31
C GLY A 30 32.71 -10.70 -19.95
N ALA A 31 32.82 -9.48 -19.43
CA ALA A 31 32.20 -9.13 -18.15
C ALA A 31 31.82 -7.64 -18.15
N ALA A 32 30.56 -7.34 -18.48
CA ALA A 32 29.77 -6.21 -17.96
C ALA A 32 28.51 -5.99 -18.82
N ALA A 33 27.60 -6.96 -18.79
CA ALA A 33 26.19 -6.66 -19.08
C ALA A 33 25.36 -7.13 -17.87
N LEU A 34 25.75 -6.65 -16.68
CA LEU A 34 24.83 -6.62 -15.56
C LEU A 34 23.92 -5.42 -15.82
N THR A 35 22.85 -5.66 -16.59
CA THR A 35 21.73 -4.73 -16.69
C THR A 35 21.30 -4.42 -15.27
N GLY A 36 21.48 -3.16 -14.85
CA GLY A 36 21.02 -2.68 -13.57
C GLY A 36 19.52 -2.92 -13.48
N VAL A 37 19.13 -3.95 -12.74
CA VAL A 37 17.78 -4.04 -12.20
C VAL A 37 17.73 -2.90 -11.20
N THR A 38 17.28 -1.73 -11.65
CA THR A 38 16.80 -0.72 -10.71
C THR A 38 15.59 -1.37 -10.05
N ALA A 39 15.76 -1.87 -8.83
CA ALA A 39 14.61 -2.17 -7.99
C ALA A 39 13.81 -0.86 -7.92
N GLY A 40 12.67 -0.83 -8.61
CA GLY A 40 11.74 0.27 -8.47
C GLY A 40 11.35 0.39 -7.00
N PRO A 41 10.85 1.56 -6.55
CA PRO A 41 10.27 1.65 -5.22
C PRO A 41 9.23 0.52 -5.09
N ALA A 42 9.44 -0.39 -4.13
CA ALA A 42 8.41 -1.32 -3.74
C ALA A 42 7.35 -0.51 -3.02
N TYR A 43 6.19 -0.35 -3.67
CA TYR A 43 5.05 0.30 -3.07
C TYR A 43 4.49 -0.63 -2.00
N ALA A 44 4.27 -0.11 -0.80
CA ALA A 44 3.41 -0.82 0.14
C ALA A 44 1.99 -0.69 -0.37
N HIS A 45 1.19 -1.70 -0.10
CA HIS A 45 -0.17 -1.75 -0.58
C HIS A 45 -1.01 -2.32 0.54
N GLY A 46 -1.91 -1.51 1.08
CA GLY A 46 -2.91 -2.02 1.99
C GLY A 46 -3.92 -0.96 2.42
N ALA A 47 -4.98 -1.44 3.05
CA ALA A 47 -5.97 -0.61 3.72
C ALA A 47 -6.64 -1.40 4.86
N PRO A 48 -7.30 -0.71 5.81
CA PRO A 48 -8.18 -1.33 6.77
C PRO A 48 -9.32 -2.10 6.11
N THR A 49 -9.47 -3.36 6.52
CA THR A 49 -10.60 -4.23 6.15
C THR A 49 -11.53 -4.53 7.32
N ASP A 50 -11.09 -4.27 8.55
CA ASP A 50 -11.93 -4.33 9.76
C ASP A 50 -11.39 -3.41 10.88
N PRO A 51 -12.08 -2.34 11.26
CA PRO A 51 -13.22 -1.74 10.57
C PRO A 51 -12.91 -1.38 9.12
N LEU A 52 -13.85 -1.68 8.22
CA LEU A 52 -13.70 -1.48 6.78
C LEU A 52 -13.49 0.00 6.45
N SER A 53 -12.44 0.30 5.70
CA SER A 53 -12.17 1.66 5.22
C SER A 53 -13.09 2.08 4.08
N ARG A 54 -13.29 3.39 3.87
CA ARG A 54 -14.04 3.92 2.73
C ARG A 54 -13.49 3.45 1.39
N VAL A 55 -12.17 3.48 1.25
CA VAL A 55 -11.51 3.08 -0.01
C VAL A 55 -11.68 1.57 -0.27
N ALA A 56 -11.54 0.72 0.75
CA ALA A 56 -11.78 -0.71 0.60
C ALA A 56 -13.27 -1.03 0.39
N ALA A 57 -14.18 -0.30 1.08
CA ALA A 57 -15.62 -0.45 0.93
C ALA A 57 -16.10 -0.12 -0.48
N CYS A 58 -15.54 0.92 -1.11
CA CYS A 58 -15.93 1.35 -2.45
C CYS A 58 -15.04 0.80 -3.56
N GLY A 59 -14.01 0.03 -3.21
CA GLY A 59 -13.12 -0.67 -4.12
C GLY A 59 -13.71 -2.00 -4.63
N PRO A 60 -12.96 -2.69 -5.50
CA PRO A 60 -13.43 -3.94 -6.14
C PRO A 60 -13.71 -5.07 -5.16
N GLU A 61 -13.05 -5.07 -3.99
CA GLU A 61 -13.25 -6.09 -2.94
C GLU A 61 -14.31 -5.70 -1.90
N GLY A 62 -14.98 -4.56 -2.05
CA GLY A 62 -15.93 -4.02 -1.05
C GLY A 62 -17.24 -4.80 -0.90
N GLY A 63 -17.49 -5.79 -1.76
CA GLY A 63 -18.69 -6.63 -1.72
C GLY A 63 -19.97 -5.80 -1.77
N ALA A 64 -20.91 -6.06 -0.86
CA ALA A 64 -22.16 -5.29 -0.79
C ALA A 64 -21.95 -3.81 -0.41
N ALA A 65 -20.85 -3.45 0.26
CA ALA A 65 -20.57 -2.06 0.61
C ALA A 65 -20.32 -1.18 -0.64
N ALA A 66 -19.72 -1.76 -1.68
CA ALA A 66 -19.45 -1.06 -2.95
C ALA A 66 -20.73 -0.62 -3.67
N ALA A 67 -21.86 -1.29 -3.37
CA ALA A 67 -23.17 -0.98 -3.93
C ALA A 67 -23.98 0.04 -3.09
N THR A 68 -23.39 0.69 -2.08
CA THR A 68 -24.09 1.71 -1.29
C THR A 68 -24.20 3.06 -2.02
N ASP A 69 -25.17 3.89 -1.61
CA ASP A 69 -25.32 5.25 -2.15
C ASP A 69 -24.08 6.12 -1.86
N ALA A 70 -23.46 5.94 -0.70
CA ALA A 70 -22.21 6.61 -0.36
C ALA A 70 -21.09 6.25 -1.34
N CYS A 71 -20.88 4.96 -1.66
CA CYS A 71 -19.86 4.57 -2.63
C CYS A 71 -20.17 5.03 -4.05
N ARG A 72 -21.43 5.00 -4.49
CA ARG A 72 -21.82 5.59 -5.78
C ARG A 72 -21.54 7.09 -5.84
N ALA A 73 -21.88 7.82 -4.78
CA ALA A 73 -21.61 9.25 -4.68
C ALA A 73 -20.11 9.54 -4.67
N ALA A 74 -19.31 8.72 -3.98
CA ALA A 74 -17.86 8.84 -3.94
C ALA A 74 -17.24 8.65 -5.32
N VAL A 75 -17.63 7.62 -6.07
CA VAL A 75 -17.16 7.42 -7.45
C VAL A 75 -17.58 8.58 -8.35
N ALA A 76 -18.81 9.07 -8.24
CA ALA A 76 -19.28 10.23 -9.00
C ALA A 76 -18.46 11.50 -8.68
N ALA A 77 -18.18 11.75 -7.40
CA ALA A 77 -17.33 12.84 -6.94
C ALA A 77 -15.85 12.64 -7.32
N ASN A 78 -15.44 11.42 -7.69
CA ASN A 78 -14.11 11.09 -8.19
C ASN A 78 -14.00 11.15 -9.73
N ASP A 79 -14.81 12.00 -10.38
CA ASP A 79 -14.92 12.11 -11.84
C ASP A 79 -15.35 10.80 -12.52
N GLY A 80 -16.11 9.96 -11.81
CA GLY A 80 -16.53 8.64 -12.27
C GLY A 80 -15.44 7.56 -12.18
N ARG A 81 -14.24 7.88 -11.67
CA ARG A 81 -13.14 6.91 -11.53
C ARG A 81 -13.38 5.99 -10.33
N PRO A 82 -13.34 4.66 -10.51
CA PRO A 82 -13.43 3.71 -9.41
C PRO A 82 -12.18 3.76 -8.51
N PHE A 83 -12.30 3.21 -7.30
CA PHE A 83 -11.18 3.06 -6.36
C PHE A 83 -10.51 1.68 -6.54
N ASP A 84 -10.03 1.40 -7.75
CA ASP A 84 -9.39 0.11 -8.07
C ASP A 84 -8.08 -0.09 -7.29
N GLU A 85 -7.31 0.99 -7.13
CA GLU A 85 -6.10 1.06 -6.30
C GLU A 85 -6.44 1.28 -4.82
N TRP A 86 -7.37 0.49 -4.29
CA TRP A 86 -7.87 0.68 -2.92
C TRP A 86 -6.80 0.56 -1.85
N ASP A 87 -5.70 -0.11 -2.17
CA ASP A 87 -4.57 -0.39 -1.30
C ASP A 87 -3.42 0.63 -1.48
N ASN A 88 -3.56 1.66 -2.33
CA ASN A 88 -2.47 2.57 -2.69
C ASN A 88 -2.76 4.06 -2.37
N LEU A 89 -3.52 4.34 -1.31
CA LEU A 89 -3.76 5.71 -0.86
C LEU A 89 -2.54 6.23 -0.08
N ARG A 90 -1.56 6.73 -0.85
CA ARG A 90 -0.16 6.88 -0.42
C ARG A 90 0.42 8.24 -0.79
N LEU A 91 1.15 8.84 0.15
CA LEU A 91 1.99 10.03 -0.08
C LEU A 91 3.46 9.70 0.22
N ALA A 92 4.37 10.17 -0.63
CA ALA A 92 5.82 10.11 -0.36
C ALA A 92 6.28 11.31 0.46
N GLY A 93 7.33 11.13 1.25
CA GLY A 93 8.14 12.21 1.83
C GLY A 93 7.37 13.07 2.85
N VAL A 94 6.36 12.50 3.51
CA VAL A 94 5.62 13.21 4.54
C VAL A 94 6.48 13.42 5.78
N ASP A 95 7.28 12.43 6.18
CA ASP A 95 8.22 12.47 7.32
C ASP A 95 7.63 13.07 8.62
N GLY A 96 6.38 12.72 8.96
CA GLY A 96 5.73 13.27 10.16
C GLY A 96 5.00 14.60 9.98
N ARG A 97 5.06 15.20 8.80
CA ARG A 97 4.42 16.48 8.48
C ARG A 97 2.97 16.32 7.99
N ASP A 98 2.21 15.37 8.53
CA ASP A 98 0.90 14.98 7.98
C ASP A 98 -0.05 16.17 7.80
N ARG A 99 -0.15 17.04 8.82
CA ARG A 99 -1.01 18.24 8.79
C ARG A 99 -0.60 19.26 7.72
N GLN A 100 0.68 19.25 7.33
CA GLN A 100 1.22 20.17 6.32
C GLN A 100 1.04 19.58 4.92
N SER A 101 1.12 18.25 4.80
CA SER A 101 0.98 17.53 3.54
C SER A 101 -0.47 17.27 3.13
N VAL A 102 -1.36 17.06 4.10
CA VAL A 102 -2.78 16.72 3.88
C VAL A 102 -3.65 17.85 4.42
N PRO A 103 -4.28 18.67 3.56
CA PRO A 103 -5.15 19.77 3.99
C PRO A 103 -6.43 19.29 4.70
N ASP A 104 -7.03 20.16 5.50
CA ASP A 104 -8.37 19.96 6.04
C ASP A 104 -9.40 19.70 4.92
N GLY A 105 -10.38 18.85 5.20
CA GLY A 105 -11.36 18.39 4.22
C GLY A 105 -10.81 17.42 3.19
N ARG A 106 -9.52 17.05 3.26
CA ARG A 106 -8.88 16.08 2.34
C ARG A 106 -8.22 14.89 3.04
N LEU A 107 -8.58 14.65 4.30
CA LEU A 107 -7.93 13.63 5.11
C LEU A 107 -8.17 12.22 4.54
N CYS A 108 -9.38 11.95 4.04
CA CYS A 108 -9.76 10.62 3.58
C CYS A 108 -9.24 10.29 2.17
N SER A 109 -8.91 11.29 1.35
CA SER A 109 -8.15 11.13 0.10
C SER A 109 -6.64 11.24 0.27
N GLY A 110 -6.16 11.68 1.43
CA GLY A 110 -4.76 12.09 1.61
C GLY A 110 -4.37 13.31 0.77
N GLY A 111 -5.34 14.10 0.28
CA GLY A 111 -5.08 15.21 -0.65
C GLY A 111 -4.86 14.79 -2.10
N LEU A 112 -5.07 13.52 -2.43
CA LEU A 112 -4.83 12.96 -3.77
C LEU A 112 -6.09 13.05 -4.64
N ASP A 113 -5.95 13.62 -5.84
CA ASP A 113 -7.06 13.78 -6.78
C ASP A 113 -7.69 12.45 -7.24
N ALA A 114 -6.91 11.35 -7.21
CA ALA A 114 -7.39 10.01 -7.54
C ALA A 114 -8.36 9.43 -6.49
N TYR A 115 -8.41 10.03 -5.29
CA TYR A 115 -9.21 9.58 -4.16
C TYR A 115 -10.15 10.67 -3.63
N LYS A 116 -10.27 11.81 -4.31
CA LYS A 116 -11.02 13.00 -3.83
C LYS A 116 -12.49 12.71 -3.51
N GLY A 117 -13.07 11.70 -4.14
CA GLY A 117 -14.44 11.25 -3.86
C GLY A 117 -14.64 10.70 -2.43
N LEU A 118 -13.58 10.26 -1.75
CA LEU A 118 -13.64 9.75 -0.39
C LEU A 118 -13.83 10.84 0.67
N ASP A 119 -13.62 12.11 0.31
CA ASP A 119 -13.72 13.26 1.21
C ASP A 119 -15.14 13.80 1.36
N ILE A 120 -16.10 13.32 0.57
CA ILE A 120 -17.47 13.83 0.62
C ILE A 120 -18.09 13.59 2.01
N ALA A 121 -18.67 14.66 2.56
CA ALA A 121 -19.33 14.62 3.86
C ALA A 121 -20.70 13.96 3.71
N ARG A 122 -20.88 12.81 4.36
CA ARG A 122 -22.10 12.00 4.29
C ARG A 122 -22.31 11.24 5.58
N THR A 123 -23.57 11.07 5.95
CA THR A 123 -23.99 10.33 7.15
C THR A 123 -24.27 8.85 6.87
N ASP A 124 -24.18 8.40 5.63
CA ASP A 124 -24.58 7.06 5.18
C ASP A 124 -23.40 6.23 4.63
N TRP A 125 -22.16 6.63 4.91
CA TRP A 125 -21.00 5.76 4.70
C TRP A 125 -21.21 4.41 5.42
N PRO A 126 -20.81 3.28 4.80
CA PRO A 126 -20.77 1.98 5.46
C PRO A 126 -19.99 2.09 6.76
N ALA A 127 -20.59 1.71 7.88
CA ALA A 127 -19.98 1.90 9.19
C ALA A 127 -19.99 0.61 10.01
N THR A 128 -18.88 0.37 10.72
CA THR A 128 -18.76 -0.74 11.67
C THR A 128 -19.28 -0.30 13.05
N GLU A 129 -20.14 -1.11 13.66
CA GLU A 129 -20.59 -0.88 15.03
C GLU A 129 -19.47 -1.20 16.02
N LEU A 130 -19.15 -0.25 16.91
CA LEU A 130 -18.15 -0.39 17.95
C LEU A 130 -18.72 -0.02 19.31
N ARG A 131 -18.12 -0.58 20.38
CA ARG A 131 -18.53 -0.29 21.75
C ARG A 131 -17.56 0.71 22.41
N PRO A 132 -18.05 1.81 23.02
CA PRO A 132 -17.18 2.75 23.72
C PRO A 132 -16.39 2.07 24.85
N GLY A 133 -15.10 2.38 24.99
CA GLY A 133 -14.25 1.84 26.04
C GLY A 133 -13.89 0.36 25.88
N ALA A 134 -14.34 -0.31 24.82
CA ALA A 134 -14.01 -1.71 24.58
C ALA A 134 -12.59 -1.89 24.04
N SER A 135 -12.08 -3.10 24.19
CA SER A 135 -10.92 -3.57 23.43
C SER A 135 -11.23 -3.52 21.94
N PHE A 136 -10.23 -3.12 21.16
CA PHE A 136 -10.35 -2.89 19.73
C PHE A 136 -9.12 -3.44 19.02
N THR A 137 -9.33 -3.96 17.82
CA THR A 137 -8.27 -4.39 16.91
C THR A 137 -8.60 -3.90 15.51
N LEU A 138 -7.69 -3.14 14.90
CA LEU A 138 -7.72 -2.87 13.47
C LEU A 138 -7.05 -4.04 12.74
N THR A 139 -7.71 -4.57 11.73
CA THR A 139 -7.14 -5.46 10.71
C THR A 139 -6.82 -4.63 9.48
N TYR A 140 -5.53 -4.53 9.15
CA TYR A 140 -5.02 -3.81 7.99
C TYR A 140 -4.47 -4.82 6.99
N LYS A 141 -5.20 -5.10 5.92
CA LYS A 141 -4.74 -6.02 4.85
C LYS A 141 -3.56 -5.37 4.14
N SER A 142 -2.47 -6.10 3.97
CA SER A 142 -1.28 -5.63 3.25
C SER A 142 -0.79 -6.69 2.29
N THR A 143 -0.63 -6.35 1.01
CA THR A 143 -0.13 -7.29 0.00
C THR A 143 1.40 -7.37 0.02
N ILE A 144 2.07 -6.30 0.47
CA ILE A 144 3.52 -6.22 0.63
C ILE A 144 3.85 -5.75 2.06
N PRO A 145 4.71 -6.47 2.81
CA PRO A 145 5.11 -6.06 4.15
C PRO A 145 6.09 -4.89 4.13
N HIS A 146 5.87 -3.89 4.98
CA HIS A 146 6.83 -2.83 5.28
C HIS A 146 6.96 -2.62 6.80
N GLU A 147 8.14 -2.16 7.20
CA GLU A 147 8.38 -1.63 8.55
C GLU A 147 7.81 -0.22 8.64
N GLY A 148 7.28 0.12 9.80
CA GLY A 148 6.61 1.38 10.03
C GLY A 148 5.80 1.43 11.31
N THR A 149 5.23 2.59 11.57
CA THR A 149 4.34 2.82 12.69
C THR A 149 2.94 3.12 12.21
N PHE A 150 1.98 2.33 12.70
CA PHE A 150 0.55 2.61 12.59
C PHE A 150 0.13 3.51 13.75
N SER A 151 -0.61 4.58 13.46
CA SER A 151 -1.19 5.48 14.45
C SER A 151 -2.69 5.63 14.17
N LEU A 152 -3.51 5.29 15.17
CA LEU A 152 -4.96 5.28 15.05
C LEU A 152 -5.58 6.45 15.81
N TYR A 153 -6.29 7.29 15.09
CA TYR A 153 -7.00 8.44 15.63
C TYR A 153 -8.50 8.20 15.54
N LEU A 154 -9.25 8.75 16.48
CA LEU A 154 -10.70 8.78 16.41
C LEU A 154 -11.13 10.25 16.50
N THR A 155 -12.08 10.63 15.66
CA THR A 155 -12.76 11.93 15.78
C THR A 155 -13.21 12.20 17.21
N ARG A 156 -13.19 13.47 17.64
CA ARG A 156 -13.61 13.92 18.98
C ARG A 156 -15.11 13.71 19.16
N GLU A 157 -15.53 13.66 20.42
CA GLU A 157 -16.96 13.72 20.74
C GLU A 157 -17.56 15.04 20.22
N GLY A 158 -18.75 14.96 19.63
CA GLY A 158 -19.41 16.09 18.97
C GLY A 158 -19.01 16.32 17.51
N TYR A 159 -18.19 15.44 16.92
CA TYR A 159 -17.92 15.45 15.48
C TYR A 159 -19.21 15.35 14.65
N SER A 160 -19.29 16.15 13.59
CA SER A 160 -20.45 16.16 12.68
C SER A 160 -20.11 15.47 11.35
N PRO A 161 -20.71 14.31 11.04
CA PRO A 161 -20.41 13.56 9.80
C PRO A 161 -20.98 14.19 8.52
N ASP A 162 -21.77 15.27 8.64
CA ASP A 162 -22.29 16.07 7.53
C ASP A 162 -21.33 17.19 7.08
N SER A 163 -20.18 17.32 7.75
CA SER A 163 -19.13 18.30 7.44
C SER A 163 -17.84 17.60 7.00
N PRO A 164 -17.02 18.21 6.13
CA PRO A 164 -15.72 17.64 5.75
C PRO A 164 -14.82 17.43 6.98
N LEU A 165 -14.16 16.28 7.04
CA LEU A 165 -13.25 15.92 8.14
C LEU A 165 -12.02 16.86 8.16
N THR A 166 -11.67 17.37 9.33
CA THR A 166 -10.50 18.24 9.56
C THR A 166 -9.55 17.63 10.60
N TRP A 167 -8.32 18.14 10.67
CA TRP A 167 -7.37 17.75 11.72
C TRP A 167 -7.82 18.16 13.12
N ASP A 168 -8.64 19.21 13.22
CA ASP A 168 -9.25 19.68 14.46
C ASP A 168 -10.51 18.90 14.85
N ASP A 169 -10.93 17.94 14.03
CA ASP A 169 -11.87 16.89 14.44
C ASP A 169 -11.16 15.71 15.10
N LEU A 170 -9.87 15.49 14.84
CA LEU A 170 -9.09 14.36 15.38
C LEU A 170 -8.35 14.69 16.68
N ALA A 171 -8.48 13.82 17.69
CA ALA A 171 -7.71 13.96 18.94
C ALA A 171 -6.21 14.22 18.65
N PRO A 172 -5.53 15.06 19.45
CA PRO A 172 -4.16 15.48 19.13
C PRO A 172 -3.14 14.34 19.22
N GLN A 173 -3.51 13.22 19.84
CA GLN A 173 -2.71 12.01 19.98
C GLN A 173 -3.54 10.80 19.52
N PRO A 174 -2.91 9.77 18.93
CA PRO A 174 -3.59 8.55 18.60
C PRO A 174 -4.03 7.82 19.87
N PHE A 175 -5.17 7.12 19.83
CA PHE A 175 -5.62 6.29 20.96
C PHE A 175 -4.93 4.92 20.98
N ALA A 176 -4.36 4.51 19.84
CA ALA A 176 -3.59 3.28 19.69
C ALA A 176 -2.46 3.48 18.68
N SER A 177 -1.33 2.83 18.91
CA SER A 177 -0.17 2.85 18.01
C SER A 177 0.54 1.51 18.05
N ALA A 178 1.08 1.07 16.91
CA ALA A 178 1.91 -0.12 16.81
C ALA A 178 3.07 0.13 15.85
N THR A 179 4.29 -0.11 16.33
CA THR A 179 5.51 -0.05 15.51
C THR A 179 5.91 -1.47 15.15
N ASP A 180 6.14 -1.69 13.85
CA ASP A 180 6.54 -2.97 13.26
C ASP A 180 5.70 -4.17 13.72
N PRO A 181 4.34 -4.08 13.69
CA PRO A 181 3.51 -5.24 13.97
C PRO A 181 3.81 -6.35 12.96
N GLN A 182 3.70 -7.61 13.40
CA GLN A 182 3.89 -8.74 12.49
C GLN A 182 2.78 -8.80 11.44
N LEU A 183 3.17 -9.07 10.19
CA LEU A 183 2.21 -9.38 9.12
C LEU A 183 1.85 -10.87 9.21
N GLU A 184 0.65 -11.17 9.70
CA GLU A 184 0.17 -12.54 9.87
C GLU A 184 -1.11 -12.76 9.06
N GLY A 185 -1.13 -13.83 8.25
CA GLY A 185 -2.30 -14.12 7.41
C GLY A 185 -2.63 -13.02 6.40
N GLY A 186 -1.64 -12.24 5.96
CA GLY A 186 -1.82 -11.13 5.01
C GLY A 186 -2.35 -9.83 5.61
N ALA A 187 -2.36 -9.69 6.94
CA ALA A 187 -2.78 -8.46 7.60
C ALA A 187 -1.95 -8.13 8.84
N TYR A 188 -1.81 -6.83 9.10
CA TYR A 188 -1.34 -6.32 10.38
C TYR A 188 -2.51 -6.22 11.35
N ARG A 189 -2.24 -6.46 12.64
CA ARG A 189 -3.22 -6.32 13.72
C ARG A 189 -2.75 -5.26 14.71
N ILE A 190 -3.53 -4.19 14.83
CA ILE A 190 -3.21 -3.06 15.71
C ILE A 190 -4.27 -3.01 16.81
N SER A 191 -3.86 -3.37 18.03
CA SER A 191 -4.75 -3.44 19.18
C SER A 191 -4.71 -2.17 20.02
N GLY A 192 -5.83 -1.85 20.68
CA GLY A 192 -5.94 -0.75 21.63
C GLY A 192 -7.24 -0.78 22.42
N THR A 193 -7.52 0.32 23.12
CA THR A 193 -8.79 0.53 23.82
C THR A 193 -9.46 1.78 23.26
N LEU A 194 -10.71 1.65 22.83
CA LEU A 194 -11.45 2.78 22.27
C LEU A 194 -11.70 3.84 23.35
N PRO A 195 -11.71 5.14 23.00
CA PRO A 195 -12.19 6.17 23.91
C PRO A 195 -13.59 5.82 24.43
N SER A 196 -13.81 5.94 25.74
CA SER A 196 -15.09 5.60 26.38
C SER A 196 -16.17 6.66 26.25
N ASN A 197 -15.79 7.86 25.83
CA ASN A 197 -16.66 9.02 25.68
C ASN A 197 -17.00 9.29 24.21
N ARG A 198 -17.48 8.27 23.49
CA ARG A 198 -17.87 8.38 22.07
C ARG A 198 -19.29 7.89 21.88
N THR A 199 -20.09 8.68 21.17
CA THR A 199 -21.47 8.31 20.81
C THR A 199 -21.80 8.72 19.38
N GLY A 200 -22.64 7.94 18.71
CA GLY A 200 -23.03 8.22 17.33
C GLY A 200 -21.93 7.90 16.32
N ARG A 201 -21.94 8.59 15.17
CA ARG A 201 -21.05 8.32 14.04
C ARG A 201 -19.72 9.03 14.21
N HIS A 202 -18.65 8.30 13.94
CA HIS A 202 -17.27 8.78 14.02
C HIS A 202 -16.45 8.26 12.85
N VAL A 203 -15.34 8.94 12.57
CA VAL A 203 -14.30 8.44 11.67
C VAL A 203 -13.10 7.96 12.49
N LEU A 204 -12.70 6.71 12.24
CA LEU A 204 -11.40 6.15 12.60
C LEU A 204 -10.41 6.51 11.49
N TYR A 205 -9.40 7.31 11.83
CA TYR A 205 -8.36 7.74 10.90
C TYR A 205 -7.06 6.99 11.18
N THR A 206 -6.59 6.26 10.17
CA THR A 206 -5.38 5.45 10.24
C THR A 206 -4.27 6.12 9.46
N ILE A 207 -3.11 6.30 10.10
CA ILE A 207 -1.86 6.70 9.45
C ILE A 207 -0.88 5.55 9.59
N TRP A 208 -0.36 5.03 8.47
CA TRP A 208 0.76 4.10 8.46
C TRP A 208 1.97 4.80 7.88
N ARG A 209 2.92 5.15 8.74
CA ARG A 209 4.19 5.77 8.33
C ARG A 209 5.25 4.70 8.21
N ASN A 210 5.76 4.51 7.01
CA ASN A 210 6.83 3.56 6.79
C ASN A 210 8.17 4.11 7.26
N THR A 211 9.03 3.19 7.70
CA THR A 211 10.44 3.45 8.01
C THR A 211 11.36 2.80 6.98
N SER A 212 10.91 1.74 6.30
CA SER A 212 11.64 1.09 5.20
C SER A 212 11.50 1.81 3.85
N THR A 213 10.56 2.76 3.74
CA THR A 213 10.29 3.61 2.56
C THR A 213 9.92 5.02 3.03
N PRO A 214 10.00 6.06 2.18
CA PRO A 214 9.56 7.41 2.56
C PRO A 214 8.02 7.57 2.60
N ASP A 215 7.28 6.48 2.56
CA ASP A 215 5.85 6.49 2.27
C ASP A 215 5.01 6.64 3.54
N THR A 216 3.86 7.29 3.39
CA THR A 216 2.81 7.32 4.41
C THR A 216 1.46 7.03 3.76
N TYR A 217 0.72 6.10 4.36
CA TYR A 217 -0.60 5.66 3.90
C TYR A 217 -1.66 6.22 4.84
N TYR A 218 -2.80 6.61 4.25
CA TYR A 218 -3.92 7.19 4.98
C TYR A 218 -5.19 6.40 4.70
N SER A 219 -6.06 6.31 5.72
CA SER A 219 -7.36 5.68 5.55
C SER A 219 -8.38 6.22 6.54
N CYS A 220 -9.61 6.40 6.08
CA CYS A 220 -10.79 6.64 6.91
C CYS A 220 -11.64 5.36 6.96
N SER A 221 -12.00 4.90 8.15
CA SER A 221 -13.06 3.90 8.38
C SER A 221 -14.18 4.55 9.17
N ASP A 222 -15.41 4.50 8.67
CA ASP A 222 -16.57 5.02 9.40
C ASP A 222 -17.02 3.99 10.44
N VAL A 223 -17.33 4.47 11.64
CA VAL A 223 -17.76 3.65 12.76
C VAL A 223 -18.95 4.30 13.46
N VAL A 224 -19.74 3.48 14.15
CA VAL A 224 -20.88 3.97 14.94
C VAL A 224 -20.84 3.39 16.34
N PHE A 225 -20.98 4.26 17.33
CA PHE A 225 -21.10 3.92 18.73
C PHE A 225 -22.57 4.09 19.13
N PRO A 226 -23.36 3.01 19.19
CA PRO A 226 -24.76 3.11 19.57
C PRO A 226 -24.84 3.67 20.99
N GLY A 227 -25.70 4.67 21.19
CA GLY A 227 -25.99 5.16 22.53
C GLY A 227 -26.66 4.08 23.37
N ASP A 228 -26.73 4.30 24.68
CA ASP A 228 -27.32 3.36 25.66
C ASP A 228 -28.83 3.10 25.42
N GLY A 229 -29.43 3.71 24.40
CA GLY A 229 -30.83 3.63 24.02
C GLY A 229 -31.05 3.13 22.59
N GLY A 230 -30.83 1.84 22.37
CA GLY A 230 -31.52 1.08 21.32
C GLY A 230 -30.67 0.65 20.13
N ALA A 231 -30.58 -0.67 19.96
CA ALA A 231 -30.32 -1.31 18.69
C ALA A 231 -31.39 -0.88 17.67
N GLY A 232 -31.13 0.24 16.99
CA GLY A 232 -31.92 0.76 15.88
C GLY A 232 -31.21 0.41 14.59
N THR A 233 -31.85 -0.45 13.79
CA THR A 233 -31.48 -0.94 12.45
C THR A 233 -30.69 0.03 11.58
N GLY A 234 -29.37 0.10 11.78
CA GLY A 234 -28.40 0.47 10.76
C GLY A 234 -28.07 -0.79 9.99
N SER A 235 -28.00 -0.70 8.66
CA SER A 235 -27.66 -1.82 7.79
C SER A 235 -26.25 -2.33 8.10
N ALA A 236 -26.14 -3.21 9.10
CA ALA A 236 -24.97 -3.99 9.38
C ALA A 236 -24.77 -4.94 8.19
N VAL A 237 -23.82 -4.61 7.32
CA VAL A 237 -23.35 -5.57 6.32
C VAL A 237 -22.34 -6.45 7.07
N ALA A 238 -22.86 -7.51 7.69
CA ALA A 238 -22.03 -8.60 8.15
C ALA A 238 -21.31 -9.19 6.94
N ALA A 239 -19.99 -9.35 7.04
CA ALA A 239 -19.23 -10.16 6.08
C ALA A 239 -19.66 -11.62 6.27
N ASP A 240 -20.48 -12.12 5.34
CA ASP A 240 -20.98 -13.49 5.39
C ASP A 240 -19.94 -14.46 4.82
N GLY A 241 -19.44 -15.34 5.69
CA GLY A 241 -18.73 -16.55 5.30
C GLY A 241 -19.75 -17.65 5.07
N ALA A 242 -20.20 -17.79 3.83
CA ALA A 242 -21.15 -18.83 3.44
C ALA A 242 -20.53 -20.23 3.60
N ASN A 243 -21.10 -21.04 4.49
CA ASN A 243 -21.18 -22.48 4.32
C ASN A 243 -22.65 -22.87 4.35
N ASP A 244 -23.13 -23.36 3.22
CA ASP A 244 -24.52 -23.63 2.92
C ASP A 244 -24.91 -25.04 3.40
N THR A 245 -26.05 -25.18 4.06
CA THR A 245 -26.85 -26.43 4.12
C THR A 245 -28.26 -26.15 4.63
N ASP A 246 -29.20 -26.09 3.69
CA ASP A 246 -30.66 -26.24 3.76
C ASP A 246 -31.08 -27.56 4.49
N GLY A 247 -32.18 -27.73 5.22
CA GLY A 247 -33.32 -26.89 5.61
C GLY A 247 -34.40 -27.71 6.37
N GLY A 248 -35.22 -27.01 7.18
CA GLY A 248 -36.60 -27.35 7.65
C GLY A 248 -36.78 -28.43 8.75
N THR A 249 -37.66 -28.35 9.77
CA THR A 249 -38.83 -27.51 10.11
C THR A 249 -39.26 -27.77 11.59
N GLY A 250 -39.95 -26.83 12.25
CA GLY A 250 -41.09 -27.13 13.16
C GLY A 250 -40.96 -27.10 14.71
N GLN A 251 -41.31 -25.95 15.30
CA GLN A 251 -42.07 -25.65 16.54
C GLN A 251 -41.98 -26.46 17.89
N ALA A 252 -41.79 -25.64 18.96
CA ALA A 252 -42.56 -25.56 20.23
C ALA A 252 -42.09 -26.27 21.53
N ALA A 253 -42.44 -25.62 22.65
CA ALA A 253 -41.84 -25.64 23.99
C ALA A 253 -42.28 -26.77 24.95
N GLY A 254 -41.44 -27.04 25.97
CA GLY A 254 -41.80 -27.77 27.20
C GLY A 254 -40.60 -28.28 28.03
N GLN A 255 -40.48 -27.84 29.28
CA GLN A 255 -39.52 -28.30 30.33
C GLN A 255 -40.19 -29.37 31.26
N PRO A 256 -39.53 -30.00 32.26
CA PRO A 256 -38.15 -30.58 32.37
C PRO A 256 -38.08 -31.99 33.08
N VAL A 257 -36.82 -32.47 33.32
CA VAL A 257 -36.26 -33.48 34.29
C VAL A 257 -36.37 -35.01 34.00
N PRO A 258 -35.55 -35.95 34.59
CA PRO A 258 -34.13 -36.00 35.03
C PRO A 258 -33.25 -37.19 34.50
N SER A 259 -31.93 -37.01 34.60
CA SER A 259 -30.79 -37.92 34.93
C SER A 259 -30.75 -39.43 34.60
N ALA A 260 -29.70 -39.89 33.88
CA ALA A 260 -28.68 -40.89 34.31
C ALA A 260 -27.68 -41.26 33.17
N PRO A 261 -26.47 -41.77 33.46
CA PRO A 261 -25.26 -41.61 32.63
C PRO A 261 -24.87 -42.87 31.84
N GLN A 262 -24.18 -42.74 30.69
CA GLN A 262 -23.43 -43.88 30.12
C GLN A 262 -22.28 -43.47 29.16
N GLN A 263 -21.07 -43.76 29.66
CA GLN A 263 -19.91 -44.39 29.03
C GLN A 263 -19.37 -43.92 27.67
N ALA A 264 -18.08 -43.57 27.75
CA ALA A 264 -17.13 -43.46 26.66
C ALA A 264 -17.07 -44.73 25.80
N ALA A 265 -17.12 -44.54 24.48
CA ALA A 265 -16.66 -45.49 23.50
C ALA A 265 -15.72 -44.78 22.52
N THR A 266 -14.44 -45.15 22.62
CA THR A 266 -13.37 -44.84 21.66
C THR A 266 -13.67 -45.46 20.30
N LEU A 267 -13.57 -44.67 19.24
CA LEU A 267 -13.51 -45.14 17.86
C LEU A 267 -12.19 -44.72 17.19
N PRO A 268 -11.67 -45.53 16.24
CA PRO A 268 -10.28 -45.48 15.82
C PRO A 268 -10.01 -44.39 14.78
N VAL A 269 -8.82 -43.80 14.89
CA VAL A 269 -8.18 -42.93 13.89
C VAL A 269 -7.93 -43.74 12.62
N GLN A 270 -8.55 -43.37 11.50
CA GLN A 270 -8.07 -43.75 10.17
C GLN A 270 -7.30 -42.59 9.55
N GLN A 271 -6.03 -42.85 9.28
CA GLN A 271 -5.15 -42.00 8.45
C GLN A 271 -5.68 -41.97 7.01
N GLN A 272 -6.13 -40.81 6.55
CA GLN A 272 -6.23 -40.53 5.12
C GLN A 272 -4.98 -39.79 4.66
N THR A 273 -4.20 -40.46 3.82
CA THR A 273 -3.12 -39.90 3.02
C THR A 273 -3.70 -38.98 1.95
N SER A 274 -3.36 -37.69 2.00
CA SER A 274 -3.73 -36.72 0.96
C SER A 274 -3.03 -37.02 -0.36
N ALA A 275 -3.81 -37.33 -1.40
CA ALA A 275 -3.34 -37.36 -2.78
C ALA A 275 -3.42 -35.95 -3.40
N ALA A 276 -2.36 -35.57 -4.12
CA ALA A 276 -2.27 -34.29 -4.82
C ALA A 276 -3.29 -34.17 -5.97
N PRO A 277 -3.83 -32.97 -6.25
CA PRO A 277 -4.74 -32.76 -7.37
C PRO A 277 -4.01 -32.81 -8.73
N PRO A 278 -4.69 -33.21 -9.82
CA PRO A 278 -4.12 -33.23 -11.16
C PRO A 278 -3.92 -31.80 -11.72
N PRO A 279 -2.97 -31.59 -12.65
CA PRO A 279 -2.72 -30.28 -13.24
C PRO A 279 -3.87 -29.85 -14.17
N THR A 280 -4.30 -28.60 -14.04
CA THR A 280 -5.24 -27.92 -14.95
C THR A 280 -4.62 -27.69 -16.34
N PRO A 281 -5.39 -27.82 -17.44
CA PRO A 281 -4.90 -27.54 -18.78
C PRO A 281 -4.71 -26.03 -19.01
N SER A 282 -3.53 -25.67 -19.49
CA SER A 282 -3.13 -24.30 -19.86
C SER A 282 -3.84 -23.88 -21.14
N LEU A 283 -4.73 -22.87 -21.04
CA LEU A 283 -5.30 -22.21 -22.21
C LEU A 283 -4.29 -21.18 -22.73
N ALA A 284 -3.82 -21.39 -23.96
CA ALA A 284 -2.91 -20.49 -24.66
C ALA A 284 -3.59 -19.14 -24.95
N LEU A 285 -2.91 -18.05 -24.58
CA LEU A 285 -3.26 -16.68 -24.98
C LEU A 285 -2.91 -16.47 -26.47
N PRO A 286 -3.76 -15.80 -27.25
CA PRO A 286 -3.38 -15.38 -28.61
C PRO A 286 -2.39 -14.21 -28.57
N SER A 287 -1.36 -14.28 -29.43
CA SER A 287 -0.34 -13.25 -29.63
C SER A 287 -0.93 -11.92 -30.11
N PRO A 288 -0.30 -10.77 -29.76
CA PRO A 288 -0.72 -9.47 -30.27
C PRO A 288 -0.34 -9.31 -31.75
N THR A 289 -1.32 -8.93 -32.57
CA THR A 289 -1.10 -8.55 -33.97
C THR A 289 -0.52 -7.13 -34.00
N GLN A 290 0.57 -6.95 -34.75
CA GLN A 290 1.24 -5.67 -34.94
C GLN A 290 0.30 -4.68 -35.66
N SER A 291 -0.02 -3.56 -35.02
CA SER A 291 -0.67 -2.43 -35.68
C SER A 291 0.41 -1.46 -36.15
N THR A 292 0.60 -1.37 -37.45
CA THR A 292 1.38 -0.33 -38.13
C THR A 292 0.71 1.03 -37.93
N ALA A 293 1.44 1.97 -37.34
CA ALA A 293 1.04 3.37 -37.30
C ALA A 293 1.35 4.00 -38.67
N GLU A 294 0.31 4.38 -39.40
CA GLU A 294 0.40 5.17 -40.61
C GLU A 294 0.20 6.65 -40.25
N THR A 295 1.27 7.43 -40.41
CA THR A 295 1.28 8.89 -40.25
C THR A 295 0.54 9.53 -41.42
N ALA A 296 -0.65 10.09 -41.17
CA ALA A 296 -1.32 10.98 -42.11
C ALA A 296 -1.23 12.42 -41.61
N ALA A 297 -0.31 13.18 -42.22
CA ALA A 297 -0.30 14.64 -42.17
C ALA A 297 -1.50 15.18 -42.95
N GLN A 298 -2.25 16.12 -42.37
CA GLN A 298 -3.21 16.93 -43.12
C GLN A 298 -2.94 18.42 -42.90
N SER A 299 -2.59 19.05 -44.02
CA SER A 299 -2.45 20.48 -44.25
C SER A 299 -3.79 21.19 -44.08
N ALA A 300 -3.80 22.33 -43.38
CA ALA A 300 -4.91 23.27 -43.37
C ALA A 300 -4.53 24.53 -44.16
N THR A 301 -5.25 24.79 -45.26
CA THR A 301 -5.28 26.06 -46.00
C THR A 301 -6.46 26.90 -45.52
N GLY A 302 -6.27 28.22 -45.42
CA GLY A 302 -7.13 29.10 -44.62
C GLY A 302 -8.20 29.95 -45.34
N ALA A 303 -9.00 30.59 -44.47
CA ALA A 303 -9.65 31.93 -44.50
C ALA A 303 -10.85 32.19 -45.45
N PRO A 304 -11.70 33.25 -45.26
CA PRO A 304 -11.77 34.26 -44.17
C PRO A 304 -13.19 34.73 -43.63
N LEU A 305 -13.18 35.39 -42.45
CA LEU A 305 -13.92 36.62 -41.97
C LEU A 305 -15.47 36.62 -41.69
N PRO A 306 -16.07 37.63 -40.96
CA PRO A 306 -15.52 38.80 -40.21
C PRO A 306 -16.11 39.12 -38.79
N SER A 307 -15.46 40.09 -38.10
CA SER A 307 -15.93 41.12 -37.11
C SER A 307 -16.65 40.68 -35.81
N GLU A 308 -16.39 41.22 -34.60
CA GLU A 308 -16.37 42.63 -34.17
C GLU A 308 -15.49 42.88 -32.92
N THR A 309 -15.05 44.14 -32.75
CA THR A 309 -14.49 44.74 -31.51
C THR A 309 -15.55 45.68 -30.93
N PRO A 310 -15.53 46.05 -29.63
CA PRO A 310 -14.67 47.16 -29.21
C PRO A 310 -14.09 47.07 -27.77
N ALA A 311 -12.99 47.76 -27.57
CA ALA A 311 -12.57 48.31 -26.28
C ALA A 311 -13.05 49.77 -26.20
N ASP A 312 -13.45 50.28 -25.03
CA ASP A 312 -12.76 51.41 -24.38
C ASP A 312 -13.28 51.69 -22.96
N ALA A 313 -12.43 52.36 -22.18
CA ALA A 313 -12.54 52.67 -20.75
C ALA A 313 -12.97 54.13 -20.47
N THR A 314 -13.46 54.40 -19.24
CA THR A 314 -13.33 55.67 -18.48
C THR A 314 -13.55 55.34 -16.99
N SER A 315 -12.57 55.37 -16.09
CA SER A 315 -11.88 56.51 -15.43
C SER A 315 -12.73 57.30 -14.43
N ASP A 316 -12.46 57.12 -13.13
CA ASP A 316 -12.35 58.22 -12.15
C ASP A 316 -11.51 57.77 -10.93
N ALA A 317 -10.50 58.58 -10.61
CA ALA A 317 -9.57 58.46 -9.46
C ALA A 317 -10.09 59.36 -8.29
N PRO A 318 -9.48 59.46 -7.07
CA PRO A 318 -8.03 59.67 -6.86
C PRO A 318 -7.35 59.04 -5.61
N LEU A 319 -6.05 58.80 -5.78
CA LEU A 319 -4.90 59.13 -4.90
C LEU A 319 -4.90 58.71 -3.42
N THR A 320 -3.94 57.84 -3.06
CA THR A 320 -2.89 58.20 -2.06
C THR A 320 -1.56 57.51 -2.37
N ASP A 321 -0.53 58.28 -2.05
CA ASP A 321 0.90 58.20 -2.29
C ASP A 321 1.64 57.11 -1.50
N ALA A 322 2.65 56.46 -2.11
CA ALA A 322 3.91 56.00 -1.49
C ALA A 322 4.76 55.16 -2.47
N GLN A 323 5.89 55.71 -2.88
CA GLN A 323 7.07 55.05 -3.49
C GLN A 323 8.26 55.11 -2.48
N PRO A 324 9.46 54.56 -2.76
CA PRO A 324 9.81 53.26 -3.36
C PRO A 324 11.06 52.60 -2.70
N VAL A 325 11.24 51.28 -2.84
CA VAL A 325 12.54 50.57 -3.05
C VAL A 325 12.19 49.08 -3.24
N GLY A 326 12.61 48.31 -4.25
CA GLY A 326 13.73 48.42 -5.17
C GLY A 326 14.68 47.24 -4.94
N ALA A 327 14.45 46.11 -5.63
CA ALA A 327 15.46 45.16 -6.16
C ALA A 327 14.82 43.82 -6.52
N GLN A 328 14.72 43.55 -7.82
CA GLN A 328 14.50 42.22 -8.40
C GLN A 328 15.86 41.49 -8.43
N THR A 329 15.85 40.21 -8.08
CA THR A 329 16.96 39.29 -8.39
C THR A 329 16.45 38.20 -9.32
N ASP A 330 16.96 38.26 -10.55
CA ASP A 330 16.83 37.24 -11.57
C ASP A 330 17.52 35.94 -11.14
N TYR A 331 16.81 34.81 -11.27
CA TYR A 331 17.42 33.47 -11.19
C TYR A 331 17.72 32.97 -12.61
N ALA A 332 19.00 32.92 -12.96
CA ALA A 332 19.52 32.16 -14.10
C ALA A 332 19.85 30.72 -13.66
N PRO A 333 19.67 29.70 -14.54
CA PRO A 333 20.04 28.33 -14.22
C PRO A 333 21.53 28.09 -14.51
N VAL A 334 22.28 27.57 -13.52
CA VAL A 334 23.63 27.04 -13.73
C VAL A 334 23.57 25.52 -13.74
N ALA A 335 23.85 24.94 -14.89
CA ALA A 335 24.16 23.53 -15.06
C ALA A 335 25.67 23.31 -14.90
N ALA A 336 26.06 22.51 -13.91
CA ALA A 336 27.34 21.80 -13.79
C ALA A 336 27.09 20.69 -12.74
N GLY A 337 27.19 19.40 -13.02
CA GLY A 337 28.32 18.71 -13.63
C GLY A 337 29.30 18.33 -12.52
N GLY A 338 29.19 17.11 -11.96
CA GLY A 338 30.13 16.64 -10.94
C GLY A 338 29.70 15.37 -10.20
N LEU A 339 29.92 14.22 -10.82
CA LEU A 339 29.81 12.89 -10.21
C LEU A 339 31.09 12.62 -9.38
N ALA A 340 30.98 12.37 -8.07
CA ALA A 340 32.08 11.83 -7.27
C ALA A 340 31.52 10.82 -6.24
N ILE A 341 31.55 9.54 -6.61
CA ILE A 341 31.29 8.41 -5.71
C ILE A 341 32.63 8.06 -5.06
N VAL A 342 32.76 8.28 -3.75
CA VAL A 342 33.87 7.72 -2.96
C VAL A 342 33.36 6.45 -2.29
N ALA A 343 33.77 5.30 -2.82
CA ALA A 343 33.56 3.99 -2.20
C ALA A 343 34.58 3.78 -1.08
N GLY A 344 34.14 3.83 0.18
CA GLY A 344 34.92 3.42 1.34
C GLY A 344 34.69 1.94 1.65
N ILE A 345 35.57 1.07 1.16
CA ILE A 345 35.63 -0.34 1.59
C ILE A 345 36.55 -0.40 2.82
N ALA A 346 35.98 -0.68 4.00
CA ALA A 346 36.75 -1.06 5.18
C ALA A 346 36.56 -2.56 5.46
N VAL A 347 37.54 -3.36 5.05
CA VAL A 347 37.67 -4.77 5.43
C VAL A 347 38.25 -4.82 6.85
N PHE A 348 37.45 -5.25 7.83
CA PHE A 348 37.96 -5.61 9.16
C PHE A 348 38.03 -7.13 9.28
N LEU A 349 39.19 -7.69 8.96
CA LEU A 349 39.59 -9.03 9.38
C LEU A 349 40.61 -8.90 10.50
N LEU A 350 40.28 -9.33 11.72
CA LEU A 350 41.22 -10.01 12.62
C LEU A 350 40.51 -10.57 13.87
N ARG A 351 40.25 -11.88 13.81
CA ARG A 351 40.43 -12.92 14.83
C ARG A 351 40.64 -12.46 16.29
N ARG A 352 39.80 -12.96 17.20
CA ARG A 352 40.28 -13.54 18.47
C ARG A 352 39.66 -14.90 18.75
N LYS A 353 40.57 -15.83 19.07
CA LYS A 353 40.37 -17.24 19.39
C LYS A 353 39.87 -17.42 20.83
N HIS A 354 39.21 -18.56 21.00
CA HIS A 354 38.83 -19.31 22.20
C HIS A 354 39.44 -18.97 23.56
N ALA A 355 38.57 -19.03 24.58
CA ALA A 355 38.88 -19.56 25.90
C ALA A 355 37.64 -20.32 26.43
N ALA A 356 37.72 -21.65 26.48
CA ALA A 356 36.97 -22.54 27.37
C ALA A 356 37.72 -23.88 27.39
N GLY A 357 38.32 -24.22 28.53
CA GLY A 357 39.19 -25.38 28.73
C GLY A 357 40.43 -25.01 29.52
#